data_AF-A0A0F9VP42-F1
#
_entry.id   AF-A0A0F9VP42-F1
#
_cell.length_a   1.000
_cell.length_b   1.000
_cell.length_c   1.000
_cell.angle_alpha   90.00
_cell.angle_beta   90.00
_cell.angle_gamma   90.00
#
_symmetry.space_group_name_H-M   'P 1'
#
loop_
_entity.id
_entity.type
_entity.pdbx_description
1 polymer ?
#
loop_
_entity_poly.entity_id
_entity_poly.type
_entity_poly.pdbx_seq_one_letter_code
_entity_poly.pdbx_strand_id
1 'polypeptide(L)'
;MKRINKYLRVEKLDLSGLKLKTDIWVVRANDGNSLGEVKWYGPWRQYALLPILGTVFNRDCLTALAGFLHEVNESHRRDVAEVRKTSKALKELDR
;
A
#
# COMPACT_ATOMS: atom_id res chain seq x y z
N MET A 1 -12.12 -5.08 -2.01
CA MET A 1 -11.74 -4.97 -0.59
C MET A 1 -11.17 -6.31 -0.09
N LYS A 2 -9.96 -6.34 0.48
CA LYS A 2 -9.27 -7.53 1.03
C LYS A 2 -9.41 -7.55 2.55
N ARG A 3 -9.81 -8.68 3.14
CA ARG A 3 -9.76 -8.87 4.61
C ARG A 3 -8.34 -9.28 5.00
N ILE A 4 -7.73 -8.60 5.99
CA ILE A 4 -6.37 -8.93 6.46
C ILE A 4 -6.36 -9.68 7.79
N ASN A 5 -7.41 -9.53 8.61
CA ASN A 5 -7.64 -10.35 9.79
C ASN A 5 -9.12 -10.35 10.22
N LYS A 6 -9.40 -10.82 11.45
CA LYS A 6 -10.76 -10.84 12.01
C LYS A 6 -11.42 -9.45 12.04
N TYR A 7 -10.67 -8.38 12.26
CA TYR A 7 -11.18 -7.03 12.57
C TYR A 7 -11.02 -6.01 11.43
N LEU A 8 -10.02 -6.21 10.56
CA LEU A 8 -9.55 -5.24 9.60
C LEU A 8 -9.72 -5.69 8.16
N ARG A 9 -10.06 -4.71 7.33
CA ARG A 9 -10.14 -4.81 5.87
C ARG A 9 -9.32 -3.69 5.26
N VAL A 10 -8.75 -3.95 4.09
CA VAL A 10 -8.02 -2.95 3.30
C VAL A 10 -8.65 -2.84 1.92
N GLU A 11 -8.75 -1.62 1.43
CA GLU A 11 -9.35 -1.30 0.15
C GLU A 11 -8.41 -0.40 -0.63
N LYS A 12 -7.96 -0.86 -1.80
CA LYS A 12 -7.14 -0.04 -2.69
C LYS A 12 -8.04 1.06 -3.27
N LEU A 13 -7.62 2.32 -3.17
CA LEU A 13 -8.32 3.42 -3.81
C LEU A 13 -8.08 3.36 -5.32
N ASP A 14 -9.16 3.42 -6.09
CA ASP A 14 -9.07 3.62 -7.53
C ASP A 14 -8.81 5.10 -7.80
N LEU A 15 -7.56 5.39 -8.16
CA LEU A 15 -7.08 6.71 -8.49
C LEU A 15 -6.60 6.75 -9.94
N SER A 16 -7.13 5.89 -10.80
CA SER A 16 -6.77 5.80 -12.23
C SER A 16 -6.91 7.12 -12.99
N GLY A 17 -7.80 8.01 -12.55
CA GLY A 17 -7.93 9.38 -13.08
C GLY A 17 -6.84 10.36 -12.63
N LEU A 18 -5.99 9.98 -11.67
CA LEU A 18 -4.91 10.80 -11.13
C LEU A 18 -3.55 10.21 -11.51
N LYS A 19 -2.58 11.06 -11.85
CA LYS A 19 -1.20 10.64 -12.17
C LYS A 19 -0.37 10.35 -10.91
N LEU A 20 -0.88 9.49 -10.03
CA LEU A 20 -0.16 9.06 -8.83
C LEU A 20 0.79 7.91 -9.18
N LYS A 21 2.00 7.95 -8.61
CA LYS A 21 3.05 6.94 -8.84
C LYS A 21 3.01 5.79 -7.82
N THR A 22 2.19 5.92 -6.78
CA THR A 22 2.14 4.98 -5.66
C THR A 22 0.70 4.74 -5.29
N ASP A 23 0.43 3.52 -4.87
CA ASP A 23 -0.90 3.09 -4.45
C ASP A 23 -1.28 3.66 -3.09
N ILE A 24 -2.58 3.70 -2.81
CA ILE A 24 -3.12 4.06 -1.50
C ILE A 24 -4.17 3.02 -1.12
N TRP A 25 -4.14 2.56 0.12
CA TRP A 25 -5.17 1.67 0.66
C TRP A 25 -5.82 2.28 1.89
N VAL A 26 -7.16 2.27 1.94
CA VAL A 26 -7.91 2.64 3.14
C VAL A 26 -8.01 1.41 4.05
N VAL A 27 -7.68 1.59 5.32
CA VAL A 27 -7.89 0.58 6.37
C VAL A 27 -9.24 0.82 7.00
N ARG A 28 -10.09 -0.21 7.01
CA ARG A 28 -11.46 -0.16 7.55
C ARG A 28 -11.67 -1.19 8.63
N ALA A 29 -12.47 -0.84 9.63
CA ALA A 29 -13.09 -1.79 10.53
C ALA A 29 -14.18 -2.61 9.81
N ASN A 30 -14.67 -3.68 10.46
CA ASN A 30 -15.72 -4.52 9.88
C ASN A 30 -17.07 -3.81 9.70
N ASP A 31 -17.34 -2.79 10.51
CA ASP A 31 -18.52 -1.93 10.41
C ASP A 31 -18.41 -0.88 9.28
N GLY A 32 -17.27 -0.86 8.56
CA GLY A 32 -17.02 0.03 7.43
C GLY A 32 -16.31 1.34 7.79
N ASN A 33 -16.16 1.64 9.09
CA ASN A 33 -15.49 2.86 9.55
C ASN A 33 -14.03 2.88 9.11
N SER A 34 -13.57 4.05 8.62
CA SER A 34 -12.17 4.24 8.27
C SER A 34 -11.34 4.39 9.54
N LEU A 35 -10.18 3.74 9.56
CA LEU A 35 -9.22 3.74 10.67
C LEU A 35 -7.89 4.41 10.28
N GLY A 36 -7.71 4.70 8.99
CA GLY A 36 -6.47 5.26 8.45
C GLY A 36 -6.19 4.80 7.03
N GLU A 37 -4.99 5.13 6.58
CA GLU A 37 -4.52 4.83 5.24
C GLU A 37 -3.15 4.15 5.29
N VAL A 38 -2.93 3.19 4.41
CA VAL A 38 -1.58 2.73 4.06
C VAL A 38 -1.19 3.44 2.76
N LYS A 39 -0.10 4.21 2.80
CA LYS A 39 0.44 4.90 1.62
C LYS A 39 1.95 5.07 1.71
N TRP A 40 2.55 5.42 0.57
CA TRP A 40 3.99 5.57 0.46
C TRP A 40 4.49 6.72 1.33
N TYR A 41 5.38 6.43 2.26
CA TYR A 41 6.07 7.42 3.07
C TYR A 41 7.45 7.68 2.49
N GLY A 42 7.53 8.73 1.68
CA GLY A 42 8.72 9.11 0.91
C GLY A 42 10.05 9.11 1.69
N PRO A 43 10.12 9.71 2.89
CA PRO A 43 11.36 9.76 3.67
C PRO A 43 11.95 8.38 4.00
N TRP A 44 11.10 7.36 4.21
CA TRP A 44 11.57 6.01 4.51
C TRP A 44 11.57 5.08 3.30
N ARG A 45 11.04 5.57 2.17
CA ARG A 45 10.91 4.79 0.93
C ARG A 45 10.21 3.45 1.15
N GLN A 46 9.12 3.50 1.92
CA GLN A 46 8.27 2.34 2.20
C GLN A 46 6.83 2.79 2.43
N TYR A 47 5.89 1.87 2.24
CA TYR A 47 4.53 2.03 2.70
C TYR A 47 4.49 2.04 4.23
N ALA A 48 3.69 2.95 4.78
CA ALA A 48 3.44 3.07 6.21
C ALA A 48 1.95 3.26 6.46
N LEU A 49 1.49 2.86 7.65
CA LEU A 49 0.17 3.18 8.15
C LEU A 49 0.16 4.61 8.70
N LEU A 50 -0.77 5.42 8.22
CA LEU A 50 -1.14 6.71 8.79
C LEU A 50 -2.54 6.57 9.39
N PRO A 51 -2.63 6.34 10.71
CA PRO A 51 -3.90 6.16 11.37
C PRO A 51 -4.67 7.49 11.48
N ILE A 52 -5.99 7.40 11.53
CA ILE A 52 -6.82 8.54 11.95
C ILE A 52 -6.55 8.81 13.43
N LEU A 53 -6.53 10.09 13.82
CA LEU A 53 -6.31 10.49 15.21
C LEU A 53 -7.31 9.78 16.15
N GLY A 54 -6.81 9.25 17.26
CA GLY A 54 -7.62 8.51 18.24
C GLY A 54 -7.89 7.05 17.88
N THR A 55 -7.36 6.55 16.76
CA THR A 55 -7.47 5.13 16.40
C THR A 55 -6.53 4.28 17.24
N VAL A 56 -7.04 3.17 17.79
CA VAL A 56 -6.27 2.21 18.58
C VAL A 56 -6.24 0.86 17.87
N PHE A 57 -5.07 0.24 17.83
CA PHE A 57 -4.89 -1.11 17.29
C PHE A 57 -4.38 -2.03 18.38
N ASN A 58 -5.01 -3.18 18.54
CA ASN A 58 -4.48 -4.25 19.39
C ASN A 58 -3.33 -4.99 18.68
N ARG A 59 -2.70 -5.92 19.39
CA ARG A 59 -1.62 -6.76 18.87
C ARG A 59 -1.97 -7.43 17.54
N ASP A 60 -3.11 -8.11 17.45
CA ASP A 60 -3.48 -8.90 16.28
C ASP A 60 -3.76 -8.02 15.04
N CYS A 61 -4.28 -6.81 15.26
CA CYS A 61 -4.40 -5.78 14.23
C CYS A 61 -3.04 -5.29 13.74
N LEU A 62 -2.13 -4.95 14.66
CA LEU A 62 -0.78 -4.50 14.31
C LEU A 62 0.01 -5.58 13.56
N THR A 63 -0.08 -6.84 13.98
CA THR A 63 0.58 -7.97 13.29
C THR A 63 0.06 -8.13 11.87
N ALA A 64 -1.26 -8.08 11.67
CA ALA A 64 -1.86 -8.20 10.33
C ALA A 64 -1.48 -7.02 9.44
N LEU A 65 -1.47 -5.79 9.99
CA LEU A 65 -1.03 -4.60 9.28
C LEU A 65 0.44 -4.66 8.91
N ALA A 66 1.32 -5.13 9.80
CA ALA A 66 2.74 -5.33 9.50
C ALA A 66 2.94 -6.34 8.36
N GLY A 67 2.21 -7.46 8.36
CA GLY A 67 2.22 -8.42 7.26
C GLY A 67 1.77 -7.79 5.94
N PHE A 68 0.68 -7.03 5.96
CA PHE A 68 0.21 -6.31 4.77
C PHE A 68 1.21 -5.27 4.26
N LEU A 69 1.84 -4.50 5.16
CA LEU A 69 2.89 -3.54 4.81
C LEU A 69 4.09 -4.22 4.15
N HIS A 70 4.48 -5.40 4.63
CA HIS A 70 5.55 -6.19 4.00
C HIS A 70 5.16 -6.60 2.57
N GLU A 71 3.97 -7.15 2.37
CA GLU A 71 3.46 -7.56 1.05
C GLU A 71 3.50 -6.40 0.03
N VAL A 72 2.94 -5.23 0.37
CA VAL A 72 2.86 -4.11 -0.57
C VAL A 72 4.22 -3.48 -0.85
N ASN A 73 5.13 -3.48 0.14
CA ASN A 73 6.50 -3.02 -0.06
C ASN A 73 7.28 -3.93 -1.00
N GLU A 74 7.15 -5.25 -0.86
CA GLU A 74 7.74 -6.22 -1.79
C GLU A 74 7.17 -6.10 -3.19
N SER A 75 5.83 -5.94 -3.32
CA SER A 75 5.20 -5.72 -4.62
C SER A 75 5.74 -4.48 -5.30
N HIS A 76 5.77 -3.34 -4.60
CA HIS A 76 6.25 -2.09 -5.18
C HIS A 76 7.72 -2.16 -5.60
N ARG A 77 8.58 -2.82 -4.83
CA ARG A 77 9.98 -3.05 -5.22
C ARG A 77 10.08 -3.85 -6.52
N ARG A 78 9.29 -4.93 -6.65
CA ARG A 78 9.23 -5.73 -7.87
C ARG A 78 8.73 -4.91 -9.05
N ASP A 79 7.64 -4.18 -8.90
CA ASP A 79 7.04 -3.38 -9.96
C ASP A 79 8.01 -2.29 -10.45
N VAL A 80 8.67 -1.59 -9.54
CA VAL A 80 9.69 -0.58 -9.89
C VAL A 80 10.89 -1.20 -10.60
N ALA A 81 11.33 -2.39 -10.18
CA ALA A 81 12.43 -3.09 -10.84
C ALA A 81 12.04 -3.50 -12.27
N GLU A 82 10.84 -4.03 -12.48
CA GLU A 82 10.34 -4.41 -13.80
C GLU A 82 10.18 -3.19 -14.71
N VAL A 83 9.57 -2.10 -14.24
CA VAL A 83 9.45 -0.85 -15.01
C VAL A 83 10.81 -0.33 -15.46
N ARG A 84 11.84 -0.40 -14.59
CA ARG A 84 13.20 0.00 -14.93
C ARG A 84 13.84 -0.90 -15.99
N LYS A 85 13.66 -2.22 -15.89
CA LYS A 85 14.16 -3.18 -16.90
C LYS A 85 13.51 -2.91 -18.26
N THR A 86 12.18 -2.81 -18.30
CA THR A 86 11.42 -2.53 -19.53
C THR A 86 11.82 -1.20 -20.15
N SER A 87 11.96 -0.15 -19.33
CA SER A 87 12.40 1.17 -19.80
C SER A 87 13.82 1.15 -20.37
N LYS A 88 14.70 0.29 -19.85
CA LYS A 88 16.06 0.11 -20.38
C LYS A 88 16.03 -0.61 -21.73
N ALA A 89 15.28 -1.71 -21.82
CA ALA A 89 15.16 -2.49 -23.06
C ALA A 89 14.55 -1.66 -24.22
N LEU A 90 13.53 -0.85 -23.94
CA LEU A 90 12.95 0.07 -24.93
C LEU A 90 13.99 1.04 -25.51
N LYS A 91 14.83 1.63 -24.65
CA LYS A 91 15.89 2.55 -25.10
C LYS A 91 17.00 1.87 -25.91
N GLU A 92 17.21 0.57 -25.70
CA GLU A 92 18.18 -0.21 -26.47
C GLU A 92 17.64 -0.62 -27.84
N LEU A 93 16.31 -0.77 -27.99
CA LEU A 93 15.65 -1.04 -29.27
C LEU A 93 15.58 0.20 -30.17
N ASP A 94 15.45 1.39 -29.57
CA ASP A 94 15.39 2.67 -30.28
C ASP A 94 16.77 3.21 -30.72
N ARG A 95 17.86 2.44 -30.50
CA ARG A 95 19.24 2.81 -30.81
C ARG A 95 19.76 2.04 -32.02
#